data_AF-C0B5U9-F1
#
_entry.id   AF-C0B5U9-F1
#
_cell.length_a   1.000
_cell.length_b   1.000
_cell.length_c   1.000
_cell.angle_alpha   90.00
_cell.angle_beta   90.00
_cell.angle_gamma   90.00
#
_symmetry.space_group_name_H-M   'P 1'
#
loop_
_entity.id
_entity.type
_entity.pdbx_description
1 polymer ?
#
loop_
_entity_poly.entity_id
_entity_poly.type
_entity_poly.pdbx_seq_one_letter_code
_entity_poly.pdbx_strand_id
1 'polypeptide(L)'
;MKKQIYDEKNGMSYTLHGDYYLPDLVLREEEPTYGKYGMLRKQFLKEHRSARYQYMLLTGKLNEHLNQIDQEAREQVEMLMKQMAEKKGCN
;
A
#
# COMPACT_ATOMS: atom_id res chain seq x y z
N MET A 1 -14.49 -17.17 -30.32
CA MET A 1 -14.97 -16.39 -29.15
C MET A 1 -14.06 -15.19 -28.95
N LYS A 2 -14.54 -14.08 -28.36
CA LYS A 2 -13.68 -12.93 -28.03
C LYS A 2 -12.76 -13.31 -26.86
N LYS A 3 -11.48 -12.95 -26.93
CA LYS A 3 -10.50 -13.24 -25.87
C LYS A 3 -10.83 -12.51 -24.55
N GLN A 4 -11.40 -11.32 -24.64
CA GLN A 4 -11.83 -10.51 -23.50
C GLN A 4 -13.23 -9.97 -23.72
N ILE A 5 -14.00 -9.90 -22.64
CA ILE A 5 -15.35 -9.33 -22.59
C ILE A 5 -15.48 -8.42 -21.37
N TYR A 6 -16.35 -7.42 -21.44
CA TYR A 6 -16.73 -6.57 -20.33
C TYR A 6 -18.23 -6.70 -20.09
N ASP A 7 -18.63 -6.92 -18.84
CA ASP A 7 -20.02 -7.04 -18.44
C ASP A 7 -20.47 -5.74 -17.74
N GLU A 8 -21.32 -4.97 -18.41
CA GLU A 8 -21.83 -3.70 -17.89
C GLU A 8 -22.71 -3.88 -16.64
N LYS A 9 -23.31 -5.06 -16.42
CA LYS A 9 -24.21 -5.29 -15.28
C LYS A 9 -23.47 -5.37 -13.95
N ASN A 10 -22.25 -5.87 -13.94
CA ASN A 10 -21.41 -6.00 -12.74
C ASN A 10 -20.13 -5.17 -12.80
N GLY A 11 -19.85 -4.52 -13.93
CA GLY A 11 -18.68 -3.66 -14.12
C GLY A 11 -17.35 -4.42 -14.17
N MET A 12 -17.37 -5.71 -14.48
CA MET A 12 -16.17 -6.56 -14.50
C MET A 12 -15.73 -6.91 -15.92
N SER A 13 -14.41 -6.95 -16.11
CA SER A 13 -13.78 -7.55 -17.29
C SER A 13 -13.56 -9.05 -17.05
N TYR A 14 -13.60 -9.82 -18.12
CA TYR A 14 -13.33 -11.25 -18.08
C TYR A 14 -12.38 -11.66 -19.21
N THR A 15 -11.48 -12.57 -18.89
CA THR A 15 -10.55 -13.19 -19.85
C THR A 15 -10.92 -14.65 -20.09
N LEU A 16 -10.94 -15.06 -21.38
CA LEU A 16 -11.23 -16.44 -21.77
C LEU A 16 -10.06 -17.37 -21.42
N HIS A 17 -10.33 -18.38 -20.59
CA HIS A 17 -9.42 -19.46 -20.22
C HIS A 17 -10.07 -20.82 -20.48
N GLY A 18 -9.61 -21.51 -21.53
CA GLY A 18 -10.25 -22.74 -22.00
C GLY A 18 -11.67 -22.44 -22.50
N ASP A 19 -12.65 -23.11 -21.90
CA ASP A 19 -14.07 -22.97 -22.25
C ASP A 19 -14.83 -21.96 -21.36
N TYR A 20 -14.13 -21.29 -20.44
CA TYR A 20 -14.73 -20.41 -19.43
C TYR A 20 -14.17 -18.99 -19.45
N TYR A 21 -15.04 -18.03 -19.16
CA TYR A 21 -14.65 -16.65 -18.87
C TYR A 21 -14.38 -16.50 -17.37
N LEU A 22 -13.15 -16.13 -17.01
CA LEU A 22 -12.77 -15.83 -15.63
C LEU A 22 -12.71 -14.32 -15.42
N PRO A 23 -13.23 -13.79 -14.30
CA PRO A 23 -13.20 -12.36 -14.01
C PRO A 23 -11.75 -11.90 -13.78
N ASP A 24 -11.43 -10.72 -14.32
CA ASP A 24 -10.16 -10.05 -14.10
C ASP A 24 -10.18 -9.39 -12.71
N LEU A 25 -9.78 -10.15 -11.69
CA LEU A 25 -9.70 -9.65 -10.32
C LEU A 25 -8.48 -8.73 -10.16
N VAL A 26 -8.72 -7.43 -10.09
CA VAL A 26 -7.67 -6.42 -9.88
C VAL A 26 -7.88 -5.74 -8.54
N LEU A 27 -6.91 -5.87 -7.62
CA LEU A 27 -6.83 -5.04 -6.43
C LEU A 27 -6.30 -3.67 -6.82
N ARG A 28 -7.10 -2.62 -6.62
CA ARG A 28 -6.68 -1.22 -6.79
C ARG A 28 -5.97 -0.79 -5.52
N GLU A 29 -4.69 -1.07 -5.45
CA GLU A 29 -3.82 -0.61 -4.36
C GLU A 29 -2.98 0.57 -4.84
N GLU A 30 -2.64 1.50 -3.92
CA GLU A 30 -1.73 2.59 -4.24
C GLU A 30 -0.32 2.08 -4.57
N GLU A 31 0.41 2.85 -5.38
CA GLU A 31 1.80 2.56 -5.67
C GLU A 31 2.65 2.65 -4.38
N PRO A 32 3.56 1.69 -4.13
CA PRO A 32 4.41 1.69 -2.95
C PRO A 32 5.51 2.74 -3.08
N THR A 33 5.35 3.88 -2.41
CA THR A 33 6.32 4.98 -2.36
C THR A 33 7.07 5.08 -1.03
N TYR A 34 6.66 4.29 -0.03
CA TYR A 34 7.30 4.21 1.27
C TYR A 34 8.75 3.70 1.21
N GLY A 35 9.63 4.28 2.03
CA GLY A 35 11.00 3.84 2.23
C GLY A 35 11.20 3.10 3.56
N LYS A 36 12.25 3.50 4.30
CA LYS A 36 12.72 2.82 5.51
C LYS A 36 11.63 2.61 6.57
N TYR A 37 10.88 3.66 6.91
CA TYR A 37 9.93 3.60 8.02
C TYR A 37 8.67 2.82 7.65
N GLY A 38 8.22 2.90 6.40
CA GLY A 38 7.16 2.03 5.89
C GLY A 38 7.58 0.56 5.84
N MET A 39 8.83 0.25 5.46
CA MET A 39 9.35 -1.12 5.52
C MET A 39 9.37 -1.67 6.94
N LEU A 40 9.81 -0.88 7.93
CA LEU A 40 9.75 -1.25 9.34
C LEU A 40 8.30 -1.49 9.81
N ARG A 41 7.37 -0.62 9.42
CA ARG A 41 5.95 -0.79 9.73
C ARG A 41 5.38 -2.07 9.11
N LYS A 42 5.73 -2.37 7.87
CA LYS A 42 5.32 -3.59 7.16
C LYS A 42 5.81 -4.83 7.87
N GLN A 43 7.08 -4.87 8.28
CA GLN A 43 7.65 -5.98 9.03
C GLN A 43 6.93 -6.18 10.38
N PHE A 44 6.77 -5.09 11.14
CA PHE A 44 6.03 -5.13 12.40
C PHE A 44 4.59 -5.66 12.23
N LEU A 45 3.89 -5.21 11.19
CA LEU A 45 2.54 -5.66 10.89
C LEU A 45 2.51 -7.17 10.59
N LYS A 46 3.48 -7.70 9.85
CA LYS A 46 3.57 -9.14 9.56
C LYS A 46 3.86 -9.97 10.81
N GLU A 47 4.84 -9.55 11.61
CA GLU A 47 5.34 -10.33 12.75
C GLU A 47 4.42 -10.25 13.97
N HIS A 48 3.78 -9.10 14.22
CA HIS A 48 3.07 -8.84 15.47
C HIS A 48 1.58 -8.52 15.30
N ARG A 49 1.12 -8.21 14.08
CA ARG A 49 -0.27 -7.80 13.80
C ARG A 49 -0.80 -8.44 12.51
N SER A 50 -0.52 -9.74 12.33
CA SER A 50 -0.79 -10.50 11.10
C SER A 50 -2.23 -10.37 10.59
N ALA A 51 -3.23 -10.41 11.48
CA ALA A 51 -4.64 -10.22 11.10
C ALA A 51 -4.90 -8.84 10.46
N ARG A 52 -4.30 -7.79 11.02
CA ARG A 52 -4.44 -6.42 10.47
C ARG A 52 -3.67 -6.28 9.15
N TYR A 53 -2.50 -6.91 9.04
CA TYR A 53 -1.75 -6.97 7.79
C TYR A 53 -2.59 -7.63 6.69
N GLN A 54 -3.16 -8.81 6.96
CA GLN A 54 -4.00 -9.55 6.02
C GLN A 54 -5.23 -8.75 5.61
N TYR A 55 -5.92 -8.11 6.57
CA TYR A 55 -7.05 -7.26 6.27
C TYR A 55 -6.68 -6.12 5.30
N MET A 56 -5.59 -5.40 5.55
CA MET A 56 -5.16 -4.29 4.68
C MET A 56 -4.71 -4.79 3.30
N LEU A 57 -4.05 -5.95 3.23
CA LEU A 57 -3.66 -6.57 1.98
C LEU A 57 -4.87 -6.97 1.13
N LEU A 58 -5.87 -7.62 1.74
CA LEU A 58 -7.09 -8.07 1.05
C LEU A 58 -8.01 -6.90 0.65
N THR A 59 -7.93 -5.78 1.36
CA THR A 59 -8.71 -4.58 1.05
C THR A 59 -7.97 -3.61 0.11
N GLY A 60 -6.74 -3.91 -0.30
CA GLY A 60 -5.92 -3.04 -1.15
C GLY A 60 -5.47 -1.73 -0.47
N LYS A 61 -5.49 -1.67 0.86
CA LYS A 61 -5.17 -0.47 1.66
C LYS A 61 -3.76 -0.50 2.27
N LEU A 62 -2.98 -1.55 2.00
CA LEU A 62 -1.70 -1.73 2.68
C LEU A 62 -0.69 -0.68 2.22
N ASN A 63 -0.54 -0.45 0.92
CA ASN A 63 0.45 0.52 0.43
C ASN A 63 0.11 1.96 0.84
N GLU A 64 -1.15 2.38 0.77
CA GLU A 64 -1.62 3.69 1.27
C GLU A 64 -1.20 3.90 2.74
N HIS A 65 -1.51 2.92 3.60
CA HIS A 65 -1.14 2.96 5.03
C HIS A 65 0.38 3.05 5.23
N LEU A 66 1.16 2.32 4.45
CA LEU A 66 2.61 2.32 4.57
C LEU A 66 3.25 3.61 4.04
N ASN A 67 2.73 4.18 2.94
CA ASN A 67 3.11 5.47 2.38
C ASN A 67 2.92 6.57 3.43
N GLN A 68 1.73 6.62 4.04
CA GLN A 68 1.40 7.60 5.07
C GLN A 68 2.35 7.52 6.28
N ILE A 69 2.53 6.33 6.85
CA ILE A 69 3.40 6.15 8.03
C ILE A 69 4.84 6.55 7.73
N ASP A 70 5.33 6.25 6.53
CA ASP A 70 6.69 6.58 6.15
C ASP A 70 6.88 8.09 5.99
N GLN A 71 5.91 8.79 5.39
CA GLN A 71 5.90 10.25 5.31
C GLN A 71 5.88 10.89 6.70
N GLU A 72 4.93 10.50 7.55
CA GLU A 72 4.81 11.05 8.91
C GLU A 72 6.09 10.85 9.72
N ALA A 73 6.71 9.67 9.63
CA ALA A 73 7.96 9.39 10.33
C ALA A 73 9.13 10.24 9.81
N ARG A 74 9.23 10.47 8.50
CA ARG A 74 10.26 11.34 7.92
C ARG A 74 10.09 12.79 8.38
N GLU A 75 8.86 13.31 8.35
CA GLU A 75 8.55 14.67 8.78
C GLU A 75 8.89 14.90 10.26
N GLN A 76 8.55 13.93 11.13
CA GLN A 76 8.90 13.99 12.55
C GLN A 76 10.41 14.00 12.77
N VAL A 77 11.15 13.16 12.04
CA VAL A 77 12.61 13.10 12.16
C VAL A 77 13.25 14.40 11.69
N GLU A 78 12.80 14.97 10.58
CA GLU A 78 13.31 16.25 10.07
C GLU A 78 13.04 17.39 11.06
N MET A 79 11.82 17.45 11.62
CA MET A 79 11.46 18.45 12.62
C MET A 79 12.35 18.34 13.87
N LEU A 80 12.56 17.13 14.38
CA LEU A 80 13.42 16.89 15.54
C LEU A 80 14.88 17.26 15.25
N MET A 81 15.39 16.96 14.05
CA MET A 81 16.74 17.34 13.64
C MET A 81 16.92 18.86 13.63
N LYS A 82 15.96 19.61 13.07
CA LYS A 82 15.98 21.09 13.07
C LYS A 82 16.00 21.64 14.49
N GLN A 83 15.11 21.17 15.35
CA GLN A 83 15.05 21.60 16.76
C GLN A 83 16.34 21.29 17.53
N MET A 84 17.00 20.16 17.23
CA MET A 84 18.27 19.81 17.85
C MET A 84 19.43 20.68 17.35
N ALA A 85 19.45 21.03 16.07
CA ALA A 85 20.46 21.92 15.49
C ALA A 85 20.36 23.34 16.07
N GLU A 86 19.15 23.89 16.16
CA GLU A 86 18.87 25.19 16.78
C GLU A 86 19.34 25.23 18.24
N LYS A 87 19.02 24.20 19.04
CA LYS A 87 19.45 24.11 20.44
C LYS A 87 20.96 24.02 20.62
N LYS A 88 21.68 23.48 19.65
CA LYS A 88 23.15 23.33 19.69
C LYS A 88 23.90 24.51 19.07
N GLY A 89 23.20 25.55 18.60
CA GLY A 89 23.81 26.71 17.97
C GLY A 89 24.46 26.40 16.62
N CYS A 90 24.06 25.31 15.96
CA CYS A 90 24.52 24.94 14.63
C CYS A 90 23.49 25.43 13.60
N ASN A 91 23.44 26.75 13.37
CA ASN A 91 22.69 27.37 12.26
C ASN A 91 23.66 28.14 11.37
#